data_AF-A0A7W1L3M9-F1
#
_entry.id   AF-A0A7W1L3M9-F1
#
_cell.length_a   1.000
_cell.length_b   1.000
_cell.length_c   1.000
_cell.angle_alpha   90.00
_cell.angle_beta   90.00
_cell.angle_gamma   90.00
#
_symmetry.space_group_name_H-M   'P 1'
#
loop_
_entity.id
_entity.type
_entity.pdbx_description
1 polymer ?
#
loop_
_entity_poly.entity_id
_entity_poly.type
_entity_poly.pdbx_seq_one_letter_code
_entity_poly.pdbx_strand_id
1 'polypeptide(L)' 'MVVVRLLIFLAFAAIAVAGILYLFKRDRRYLRFIGQVIKYTIFLLVGVLTFYFFERLLIVI' A
#
# COMPACT_ATOMS: atom_id res chain seq x y z
N MET A 1 11.87 -9.15 -0.12
CA MET A 1 11.00 -9.07 -1.32
C MET A 1 9.64 -9.74 -1.17
N VAL A 2 9.53 -10.95 -0.58
CA VAL A 2 8.23 -11.64 -0.39
C VAL A 2 7.23 -10.82 0.42
N VAL A 3 7.68 -10.20 1.51
CA VAL A 3 6.85 -9.35 2.38
C VAL A 3 6.22 -8.18 1.60
N VAL A 4 7.00 -7.48 0.78
CA VAL A 4 6.52 -6.35 -0.04
C VAL A 4 5.44 -6.81 -1.02
N ARG A 5 5.62 -7.96 -1.67
CA ARG A 5 4.61 -8.53 -2.57
C ARG A 5 3.30 -8.85 -1.85
N LEU A 6 3.38 -9.46 -0.68
CA LEU A 6 2.23 -9.74 0.18
C LEU A 6 1.50 -8.46 0.58
N LEU A 7 2.23 -7.42 0.98
CA LEU A 7 1.65 -6.13 1.34
C LEU A 7 0.91 -5.48 0.16
N ILE A 8 1.50 -5.51 -1.03
CA ILE A 8 0.86 -4.99 -2.25
C ILE A 8 -0.41 -5.78 -2.56
N PHE A 9 -0.34 -7.12 -2.50
CA PHE A 9 -1.51 -7.97 -2.75
C PHE A 9 -2.64 -7.67 -1.76
N LEU A 10 -2.31 -7.52 -0.47
CA LEU A 10 -3.27 -7.19 0.56
C LEU A 10 -3.86 -5.78 0.37
N ALA A 11 -3.05 -4.81 -0.02
CA ALA A 11 -3.51 -3.45 -0.33
C ALA A 11 -4.51 -3.45 -1.49
N PHE A 12 -4.22 -4.17 -2.58
CA PHE A 12 -5.16 -4.33 -3.69
C PHE A 12 -6.44 -5.04 -3.27
N ALA A 13 -6.34 -6.12 -2.49
CA ALA A 13 -7.52 -6.81 -1.97
C ALA A 13 -8.39 -5.89 -1.10
N ALA A 14 -7.77 -5.11 -0.21
CA ALA A 14 -8.47 -4.15 0.65
C ALA A 14 -9.17 -3.04 -0.17
N ILE A 15 -8.50 -2.52 -1.21
CA ILE A 15 -9.07 -1.53 -2.12
C ILE A 15 -10.24 -2.13 -2.91
N ALA A 16 -10.08 -3.35 -3.45
CA ALA A 16 -11.12 -4.05 -4.19
C ALA A 16 -12.36 -4.30 -3.34
N VAL A 17 -12.19 -4.85 -2.13
CA VAL A 17 -13.29 -5.09 -1.19
C VAL A 17 -13.99 -3.79 -0.80
N ALA A 18 -13.22 -2.74 -0.49
CA ALA A 18 -13.80 -1.44 -0.16
C ALA A 18 -14.53 -0.80 -1.37
N GLY A 19 -14.02 -0.99 -2.58
CA GLY A 19 -14.65 -0.53 -3.82
C GLY A 19 -15.97 -1.25 -4.10
N ILE A 20 -16.00 -2.56 -3.91
CA ILE A 20 -17.23 -3.36 -4.01
C ILE A 20 -18.25 -2.88 -2.97
N LEU A 21 -17.84 -2.73 -1.70
CA LEU A 21 -18.72 -2.23 -0.64
C LEU A 21 -19.23 -0.81 -0.92
N TYR A 22 -18.40 0.04 -1.51
CA TYR A 22 -18.83 1.36 -1.97
C TYR A 22 -19.90 1.26 -3.06
N LEU A 23 -19.77 0.34 -4.01
CA LEU A 23 -20.76 0.15 -5.07
C LEU A 23 -22.14 -0.21 -4.50
N PHE A 24 -22.17 -1.08 -3.49
CA PHE A 24 -23.42 -1.54 -2.86
C PHE A 24 -24.02 -0.51 -1.89
N LYS A 25 -23.21 0.12 -1.03
CA LYS A 25 -23.72 1.05 -0.01
C LYS A 25 -23.72 2.52 -0.43
N ARG A 26 -22.96 2.89 -1.47
CA ARG A 26 -22.71 4.28 -1.92
C ARG A 26 -22.22 5.25 -0.83
N ASP A 27 -21.75 4.72 0.30
CA ASP A 27 -21.25 5.54 1.41
C ASP A 27 -19.84 6.08 1.13
N ARG A 28 -19.67 7.41 1.16
CA ARG A 28 -18.35 8.07 0.95
C ARG A 28 -17.28 7.67 1.97
N ARG A 29 -17.66 7.00 3.07
CA ARG A 29 -16.74 6.44 4.06
C ARG A 29 -15.80 5.40 3.42
N TYR A 30 -16.28 4.59 2.49
CA TYR A 30 -15.47 3.58 1.80
C TYR A 30 -14.41 4.22 0.89
N LEU A 31 -14.73 5.33 0.22
CA LEU A 31 -13.75 6.10 -0.57
C LEU A 31 -12.64 6.70 0.31
N ARG A 32 -12.97 7.20 1.50
CA ARG A 32 -11.97 7.68 2.47
C ARG A 32 -11.05 6.54 2.93
N PHE A 33 -11.60 5.36 3.19
CA PHE A 33 -10.81 4.19 3.55
C PHE A 33 -9.85 3.79 2.41
N ILE A 34 -10.32 3.75 1.16
CA ILE A 34 -9.46 3.48 -0.02
C ILE A 34 -8.31 4.48 -0.08
N GLY A 35 -8.60 5.79 0.05
CA GLY A 35 -7.56 6.82 0.05
C GLY A 35 -6.55 6.65 1.20
N GLN A 36 -7.00 6.22 2.37
CA GLN A 36 -6.13 5.93 3.51
C GLN A 36 -5.24 4.71 3.24
N VAL A 37 -5.78 3.61 2.70
CA VAL A 37 -5.01 2.42 2.32
C VAL A 37 -3.95 2.78 1.27
N ILE A 38 -4.30 3.58 0.27
CA ILE A 38 -3.35 4.06 -0.75
C ILE A 38 -2.23 4.87 -0.10
N LYS A 39 -2.56 5.85 0.76
CA LYS A 39 -1.55 6.67 1.46
C LYS A 39 -0.58 5.82 2.29
N TYR A 40 -1.10 4.88 3.08
CA TYR A 40 -0.26 3.99 3.89
C TYR A 40 0.62 3.09 3.03
N THR A 41 0.08 2.56 1.93
CA THR A 41 0.85 1.72 1.00
C THR A 41 2.00 2.51 0.38
N ILE A 42 1.76 3.73 -0.09
CA ILE A 42 2.81 4.60 -0.64
C ILE A 42 3.87 4.90 0.42
N PHE A 43 3.46 5.25 1.64
CA PHE A 43 4.41 5.54 2.73
C PHE A 43 5.31 4.34 3.03
N LEU A 44 4.74 3.13 3.08
CA LEU A 44 5.50 1.89 3.24
C LEU A 44 6.48 1.66 2.09
N LEU A 45 6.05 1.84 0.85
CA LEU A 45 6.89 1.67 -0.33
C LEU A 45 8.07 2.65 -0.33
N VAL A 46 7.85 3.90 0.06
CA VAL A 46 8.92 4.89 0.22
C VAL A 46 9.91 4.43 1.29
N GLY A 47 9.44 3.95 2.44
CA GLY A 47 10.30 3.40 3.49
C GLY A 47 11.18 2.25 2.99
N VAL A 48 10.59 1.30 2.26
CA VAL A 48 11.32 0.17 1.66
C VAL A 48 12.35 0.66 0.63
N LEU A 49 11.98 1.63 -0.21
CA LEU A 49 12.87 2.17 -1.24
C LEU A 49 14.07 2.89 -0.62
N THR A 50 13.83 3.71 0.41
CA THR A 50 14.88 4.39 1.18
C THR A 50 15.80 3.36 1.83
N PHE A 51 15.26 2.34 2.47
CA PHE A 51 16.06 1.28 3.08
C PHE A 51 16.94 0.57 2.05
N TYR A 52 16.37 0.20 0.90
CA TYR A 52 17.11 -0.40 -0.20
C TYR A 52 18.22 0.51 -0.73
N PHE A 53 17.98 1.82 -0.80
CA PHE A 53 18.99 2.81 -1.21
C PHE A 53 20.16 2.87 -0.22
N PHE A 54 19.89 2.81 1.08
CA PHE A 54 20.94 2.74 2.11
C PHE A 54 21.71 1.43 2.07
N GLU A 55 21.04 0.27 1.95
CA GLU A 55 21.73 -1.01 1.75
C GLU A 55 22.66 -0.94 0.54
N ARG A 56 22.18 -0.38 -0.59
CA ARG A 56 22.97 -0.22 -1.81
C ARG A 56 24.20 0.66 -1.60
N LEU A 57 24.08 1.78 -0.87
CA LEU A 57 25.21 2.67 -0.59
C LEU A 57 26.24 2.01 0.34
N LEU A 58 25.78 1.31 1.38
CA LEU A 58 26.66 0.65 2.35
C LEU A 58 27.39 -0.56 1.78
N ILE A 59 26.79 -1.28 0.83
CA ILE A 59 27.41 -2.45 0.20
C ILE A 59 28.42 -2.06 -0.90
N VAL A 60 28.27 -0.87 -1.50
CA VAL A 60 29.10 -0.41 -2.62
C VAL A 60 30.37 0.35 -2.18
N ILE A 61 30.38 0.89 -0.97
CA ILE A 61 31.54 1.57 -0.34
C ILE A 61 32.39 0.54 0.41
#